data_AF-K9WW93-F1
#
_entry.id   AF-K9WW93-F1
#
_cell.length_a   1.000
_cell.length_b   1.000
_cell.length_c   1.000
_cell.angle_alpha   90.00
_cell.angle_beta   90.00
_cell.angle_gamma   90.00
#
_symmetry.space_group_name_H-M   'P 1'
#
loop_
_entity.id
_entity.type
_entity.pdbx_description
1 polymer ?
#
loop_
_entity_poly.entity_id
_entity_poly.type
_entity_poly.pdbx_seq_one_letter_code
_entity_poly.pdbx_strand_id
1 'polypeptide(L)'
;MLLQAFYIKSLDEIDTVNLPAGEIQARKIAKTVSVIPTFIIYALFLPLLMILHFCHQPTQEKVQIIIFYFLLKPIRWLCYKIIFFICHPFVTGN
;
A
#
# COMPACT_ATOMS: atom_id res chain seq x y z
N MET A 1 11.01 9.84 2.94
CA MET A 1 10.35 9.86 1.60
C MET A 1 9.71 8.52 1.25
N LEU A 2 10.38 7.36 1.37
CA LEU A 2 9.79 6.05 1.03
C LEU A 2 8.47 5.73 1.78
N LEU A 3 8.41 6.04 3.08
CA LEU A 3 7.21 5.84 3.90
C LEU A 3 6.02 6.73 3.45
N GLN A 4 6.31 7.94 2.95
CA GLN A 4 5.30 8.84 2.39
C GLN A 4 4.75 8.32 1.05
N ALA A 5 5.56 7.58 0.27
CA ALA A 5 5.08 6.96 -0.97
C ALA A 5 4.05 5.86 -0.69
N PHE A 6 4.21 5.11 0.41
CA PHE A 6 3.24 4.10 0.84
C PHE A 6 2.00 4.66 1.56
N TYR A 7 1.98 5.97 1.82
CA TYR A 7 0.85 6.62 2.46
C TYR A 7 -0.31 6.81 1.48
N ILE A 8 -1.49 6.33 1.87
CA ILE A 8 -2.73 6.54 1.13
C ILE A 8 -3.76 7.14 2.09
N LYS A 9 -4.12 8.39 1.85
CA LYS A 9 -5.11 9.13 2.66
C LYS A 9 -6.46 8.42 2.75
N SER A 10 -6.90 7.74 1.67
CA SER A 10 -8.14 6.97 1.67
C SER A 10 -8.14 5.74 2.59
N LEU A 11 -6.98 5.29 3.08
CA LEU A 11 -6.89 4.25 4.12
C LEU A 11 -7.05 4.83 5.53
N ASP A 12 -6.97 6.15 5.69
CA ASP A 12 -7.17 6.86 6.97
C ASP A 12 -8.62 7.31 7.15
N GLU A 13 -9.31 7.58 6.04
CA GLU A 13 -10.74 7.93 5.99
C GLU A 13 -11.65 6.70 6.14
N ILE A 14 -11.29 5.77 7.02
CA ILE A 14 -12.15 4.65 7.40
C ILE A 14 -13.25 5.22 8.29
N ASP A 15 -14.50 5.13 7.83
CA ASP A 15 -15.66 5.60 8.58
C ASP A 15 -15.87 4.73 9.84
N THR A 16 -15.31 5.17 10.97
CA THR A 16 -15.33 4.42 12.23
C THR A 16 -16.62 4.58 13.02
N VAL A 17 -17.52 5.47 12.61
CA VAL A 17 -18.68 5.88 13.41
C VAL A 17 -19.78 4.81 13.44
N ASN A 18 -19.92 4.04 12.36
CA ASN A 18 -20.98 3.04 12.19
C ASN A 18 -20.49 1.58 12.18
N LEU A 19 -19.20 1.34 12.46
CA LEU A 19 -18.61 0.01 12.35
C LEU A 19 -18.50 -0.70 13.71
N PRO A 20 -18.72 -2.02 13.77
CA PRO A 20 -18.48 -2.78 14.99
C PRO A 20 -16.99 -2.73 15.38
N ALA A 21 -16.70 -2.78 16.68
CA ALA A 21 -15.34 -2.63 17.22
C ALA A 21 -14.34 -3.61 16.60
N GLY A 22 -14.79 -4.84 16.32
CA GLY A 22 -14.00 -5.85 15.62
C GLY A 22 -13.60 -5.42 14.21
N GLU A 23 -14.52 -4.89 13.41
CA GLU A 23 -14.18 -4.39 12.08
C GLU A 23 -13.19 -3.23 12.12
N ILE A 24 -13.34 -2.32 13.09
CA ILE A 24 -12.39 -1.21 13.29
C ILE A 24 -10.98 -1.76 13.58
N GLN A 25 -10.88 -2.80 14.42
CA GLN A 25 -9.61 -3.45 14.75
C GLN A 25 -9.00 -4.16 13.53
N ALA A 26 -9.79 -4.92 12.77
CA ALA A 26 -9.34 -5.60 11.56
C ALA A 26 -8.80 -4.60 10.52
N ARG A 27 -9.46 -3.45 10.35
CA ARG A 27 -9.02 -2.39 9.43
C ARG A 27 -7.73 -1.71 9.88
N LYS A 28 -7.56 -1.47 11.18
CA LYS A 28 -6.31 -0.93 11.75
C LYS A 28 -5.14 -1.89 11.56
N ILE A 29 -5.34 -3.17 11.84
CA ILE A 29 -4.34 -4.22 11.63
C ILE A 29 -4.00 -4.31 10.15
N ALA A 30 -5.01 -4.39 9.28
CA ALA A 30 -4.81 -4.45 7.84
C ALA A 30 -4.03 -3.25 7.30
N LYS A 31 -4.31 -2.03 7.77
CA LYS A 31 -3.57 -0.83 7.40
C LYS A 31 -2.08 -0.94 7.74
N THR A 32 -1.74 -1.35 8.96
CA THR A 32 -0.34 -1.45 9.40
C THR A 32 0.38 -2.61 8.73
N VAL A 33 -0.21 -3.80 8.75
CA VAL A 33 0.44 -5.05 8.28
C VAL A 33 0.62 -5.04 6.77
N SER A 34 -0.31 -4.47 6.01
CA SER A 34 -0.20 -4.41 4.55
C SER A 34 1.02 -3.61 4.05
N VAL A 35 1.72 -2.85 4.90
CA VAL A 35 2.95 -2.13 4.51
C VAL A 35 4.04 -3.14 4.13
N ILE A 36 4.11 -4.25 4.85
CA ILE A 36 5.12 -5.30 4.67
C ILE A 36 5.06 -5.92 3.27
N PRO A 37 3.93 -6.51 2.82
CA PRO A 37 3.85 -7.06 1.46
C PRO A 37 4.00 -5.98 0.39
N THR A 38 3.54 -4.74 0.64
CA THR A 38 3.74 -3.63 -0.29
C THR A 38 5.23 -3.31 -0.47
N PHE A 39 6.01 -3.34 0.62
CA PHE A 39 7.45 -3.10 0.60
C PHE A 39 8.20 -4.21 -0.14
N ILE A 40 7.81 -5.48 0.05
CA ILE A 40 8.41 -6.61 -0.68
C ILE A 40 8.20 -6.46 -2.18
N ILE A 41 6.98 -6.14 -2.61
CA ILE A 41 6.67 -5.92 -4.02
C ILE A 41 7.46 -4.73 -4.55
N TYR A 42 7.52 -3.62 -3.80
CA TYR A 42 8.34 -2.46 -4.14
C TYR A 42 9.82 -2.81 -4.33
N ALA A 43 10.39 -3.60 -3.41
CA ALA A 43 11.79 -4.02 -3.46
C ALA A 43 12.10 -4.84 -4.72
N LEU A 44 11.14 -5.63 -5.24
CA LEU A 44 11.30 -6.34 -6.51
C LEU A 44 11.41 -5.41 -7.72
N PHE A 45 10.75 -4.25 -7.68
CA PHE A 45 10.83 -3.24 -8.74
C PHE A 45 12.04 -2.32 -8.61
N LEU A 46 12.68 -2.27 -7.44
CA LEU A 46 13.81 -1.39 -7.16
C LEU A 46 15.00 -1.56 -8.14
N PRO A 47 15.40 -2.78 -8.55
CA PRO A 47 16.44 -2.97 -9.55
C PRO A 47 16.05 -2.40 -10.92
N LEU A 48 14.79 -2.58 -11.33
CA LEU A 48 14.27 -2.02 -12.57
C LEU A 48 14.32 -0.49 -12.57
N LEU A 49 14.01 0.11 -11.42
CA LEU A 49 14.05 1.55 -11.21
C LEU A 49 15.49 2.10 -11.19
N MET A 50 16.44 1.37 -10.59
CA MET A 50 17.85 1.72 -10.65
C MET A 50 18.39 1.72 -12.08
N ILE A 51 17.99 0.74 -12.91
CA ILE A 51 18.37 0.66 -14.32
C ILE A 51 17.81 1.87 -15.09
N LEU A 52 16.52 2.18 -14.90
CA LEU A 52 15.89 3.37 -15.49
C LEU A 52 16.60 4.66 -15.05
N HIS A 53 16.99 4.76 -13.78
CA HIS A 53 17.71 5.94 -13.29
C HIS A 53 19.11 6.06 -13.91
N PHE A 54 19.81 4.94 -14.09
CA PHE A 54 21.14 4.92 -14.72
C PHE A 54 21.09 5.36 -16.19
N CYS A 55 19.99 5.14 -16.91
CA CYS A 55 19.82 5.56 -18.30
C CYS A 55 19.61 7.09 -18.51
N HIS A 56 19.63 7.90 -17.45
CA HIS A 56 19.87 9.36 -17.44
C HIS A 56 19.22 10.19 -18.56
N GLN A 57 17.92 9.99 -18.82
CA GLN A 57 17.14 10.93 -19.64
C GLN A 57 16.17 11.73 -18.76
N PRO A 58 16.12 13.07 -18.87
CA PRO A 58 15.28 13.94 -18.03
C PRO A 58 13.78 13.68 -18.20
N THR A 59 13.36 13.09 -19.32
CA THR A 59 12.00 12.60 -19.55
C THR A 59 11.63 11.40 -18.68
N GLN A 60 12.61 10.64 -18.18
CA GLN A 60 12.37 9.42 -17.41
C GLN A 60 12.06 9.68 -15.93
N GLU A 61 12.46 10.81 -15.32
CA GLU A 61 12.07 11.13 -13.93
C GLU A 61 10.55 11.27 -13.78
N LYS A 62 9.90 11.96 -14.71
CA LYS A 62 8.42 12.09 -14.72
C LYS A 62 7.75 10.73 -14.91
N VAL A 63 8.33 9.88 -15.76
CA VAL A 63 7.84 8.52 -16.00
C VAL A 63 8.01 7.66 -14.74
N GLN A 64 9.13 7.75 -14.04
CA GLN A 64 9.35 7.06 -12.78
C GLN A 64 8.34 7.49 -11.72
N ILE A 65 8.10 8.79 -11.55
CA ILE A 65 7.10 9.30 -10.58
C ILE A 65 5.69 8.82 -10.93
N ILE A 66 5.32 8.83 -12.21
CA ILE A 66 4.02 8.32 -12.69
C ILE A 66 3.92 6.81 -12.42
N ILE A 67 4.93 6.03 -12.79
CA ILE A 67 5.00 4.59 -12.53
C ILE A 67 4.87 4.32 -11.05
N PHE A 68 5.61 5.02 -10.19
CA PHE A 68 5.50 4.88 -8.74
C PHE A 68 4.09 5.22 -8.27
N TYR A 69 3.51 6.34 -8.70
CA TYR A 69 2.17 6.72 -8.26
C TYR A 69 1.10 5.73 -8.71
N PHE A 70 1.19 5.23 -9.95
CA PHE A 70 0.21 4.31 -10.56
C PHE A 70 0.42 2.84 -10.22
N LEU A 71 1.61 2.38 -9.80
CA LEU A 71 1.81 1.01 -9.33
C LEU A 71 1.68 0.92 -7.81
N LEU A 72 2.36 1.82 -7.10
CA LEU A 72 2.58 1.67 -5.67
C LEU A 72 1.29 1.92 -4.88
N LYS A 73 0.43 2.85 -5.34
CA LYS A 73 -0.90 3.07 -4.74
C LYS A 73 -1.86 1.87 -4.91
N PRO A 74 -2.09 1.32 -6.11
CA PRO A 74 -2.96 0.15 -6.24
C PRO A 74 -2.36 -1.09 -5.59
N ILE A 75 -1.04 -1.31 -5.63
CA ILE A 75 -0.39 -2.41 -4.91
C ILE A 75 -0.67 -2.28 -3.41
N ARG A 76 -0.45 -1.10 -2.83
CA ARG A 76 -0.72 -0.83 -1.41
C ARG A 76 -2.18 -1.08 -1.04
N TRP A 77 -3.12 -0.64 -1.89
CA TRP A 77 -4.55 -0.86 -1.69
C TRP A 77 -4.96 -2.33 -1.81
N LEU A 78 -4.36 -3.06 -2.76
CA LEU A 78 -4.59 -4.48 -2.96
C LEU A 78 -4.04 -5.30 -1.79
N CYS A 79 -2.82 -4.99 -1.33
CA CYS A 79 -2.26 -5.55 -0.09
C CYS A 79 -3.16 -5.27 1.12
N TYR A 80 -3.69 -4.05 1.25
CA TYR A 80 -4.65 -3.73 2.32
C TYR A 80 -5.90 -4.61 2.25
N LYS A 81 -6.51 -4.75 1.06
CA LYS A 81 -7.69 -5.60 0.89
C LYS A 81 -7.43 -7.07 1.18
N ILE A 82 -6.27 -7.60 0.78
CA ILE A 82 -5.88 -8.99 1.07
C ILE A 82 -5.77 -9.19 2.59
N ILE A 83 -5.02 -8.34 3.29
CA ILE A 83 -4.87 -8.49 4.74
C ILE A 83 -6.21 -8.26 5.45
N PHE A 84 -7.02 -7.29 5.01
CA PHE A 84 -8.35 -7.08 5.57
C PHE A 84 -9.24 -8.30 5.37
N PHE A 85 -9.25 -8.91 4.19
CA PHE A 85 -10.02 -10.12 3.91
C PHE A 85 -9.59 -11.30 4.78
N ILE A 86 -8.27 -11.44 5.03
CA ILE A 86 -7.76 -12.46 5.95
C ILE A 86 -8.16 -12.15 7.39
N CYS A 87 -8.03 -10.90 7.85
CA CYS A 87 -8.36 -10.52 9.23
C CYS A 87 -9.87 -10.51 9.52
N HIS A 88 -10.72 -10.23 8.53
CA HIS A 88 -12.17 -10.11 8.70
C HIS A 88 -12.81 -11.33 9.38
N PRO A 89 -12.62 -12.58 8.91
CA PRO A 89 -13.19 -13.77 9.56
C PRO A 89 -12.62 -14.05 10.95
N PHE A 90 -11.36 -13.70 11.24
CA PHE A 90 -10.78 -13.89 12.58
C PHE A 90 -11.32 -12.92 13.63
N VAL A 91 -11.88 -11.78 13.19
CA VAL A 91 -12.33 -10.72 14.10
C VAL A 91 -13.87 -10.65 14.18
N THR A 92 -14.59 -11.18 13.20
CA THR A 92 -16.06 -11.32 13.23
C THR A 92 -16.55 -12.70 13.64
N GLY A 93 -15.65 -13.69 13.78
CA GLY A 93 -15.96 -15.07 14.17
C GLY A 93 -15.97 -15.38 15.67
N ASN A 94 -16.11 -14.37 16.53
CA ASN A 94 -16.20 -14.53 17.99
C ASN A 94 -17.44 -13.79 18.52
#